data_AF-K2E8U1-F1
#
_entry.id   AF-K2E8U1-F1
#
_cell.length_a   1.000
_cell.length_b   1.000
_cell.length_c   1.000
_cell.angle_alpha   90.00
_cell.angle_beta   90.00
_cell.angle_gamma   90.00
#
_symmetry.space_group_name_H-M   'P 1'
#
loop_
_entity.id
_entity.type
_entity.pdbx_description
1 polymer ?
#
loop_
_entity_poly.entity_id
_entity_poly.type
_entity_poly.pdbx_seq_one_letter_code
_entity_poly.pdbx_strand_id
1 'polypeptide(L)'
;MENTSPKKLPLTGIFIVFVVTAVFLSAVIFILKDIKLETASQEPDPLEITKIETERGNAVITGSLGYPSEFIPENMEVCAVEVAGQGAHCSNEHLKDKAYTYGVGYRLTLPAGEYYVYAYVPNQPDATGQTYKAYYSEFVTCGMEVSCSGHEPIKVTVRQGEIVSNVDPQDWYK
;
A
#
# COMPACT_ATOMS: atom_id res chain seq x y z
N MET A 1 72.00 -26.39 -9.85
CA MET A 1 70.93 -26.75 -10.79
C MET A 1 70.28 -28.01 -10.24
N GLU A 2 69.16 -27.86 -9.53
CA GLU A 2 68.39 -28.98 -8.99
C GLU A 2 67.01 -28.91 -9.64
N ASN A 3 66.75 -29.86 -10.55
CA ASN A 3 65.54 -29.95 -11.34
C ASN A 3 64.41 -30.52 -10.47
N THR A 4 63.47 -29.67 -10.08
CA THR A 4 62.25 -30.13 -9.42
C THR A 4 61.34 -30.79 -10.45
N SER A 5 61.26 -32.12 -10.40
CA SER A 5 60.36 -32.93 -11.23
C SER A 5 58.89 -32.55 -10.95
N PRO A 6 58.05 -32.33 -11.97
CA PRO A 6 56.64 -32.01 -11.76
C PRO A 6 55.90 -33.23 -11.17
N LYS A 7 55.27 -33.04 -10.00
CA LYS A 7 54.38 -34.05 -9.40
C LYS A 7 53.22 -34.30 -10.37
N LYS A 8 53.16 -35.50 -10.95
CA LYS A 8 52.01 -35.98 -11.72
C LYS A 8 50.82 -36.09 -10.77
N LEU A 9 49.83 -35.21 -10.90
CA LEU A 9 48.57 -35.38 -10.19
C LEU A 9 47.89 -36.68 -10.67
N PRO A 10 47.35 -37.51 -9.77
CA PRO A 10 46.67 -38.74 -10.15
C PRO A 10 45.37 -38.38 -10.89
N LEU A 11 45.37 -38.62 -12.21
CA LEU A 11 44.29 -38.29 -13.14
C LEU A 11 42.93 -38.89 -12.71
N THR A 12 42.97 -40.04 -12.03
CA THR A 12 41.80 -40.73 -11.47
C THR A 12 41.13 -39.95 -10.33
N GLY A 13 41.90 -39.29 -9.47
CA GLY A 13 41.37 -38.47 -8.37
C GLY A 13 40.66 -37.22 -8.89
N ILE A 14 41.23 -36.59 -9.94
CA ILE A 14 40.63 -35.43 -10.61
C ILE A 14 39.28 -35.83 -11.25
N PHE A 15 39.23 -36.97 -11.94
CA PHE A 15 38.01 -37.44 -12.59
C PHE A 15 36.87 -37.72 -11.59
N ILE A 16 37.18 -38.32 -10.43
CA ILE A 16 36.20 -38.57 -9.37
C ILE A 16 35.63 -37.26 -8.82
N VAL A 17 36.46 -36.24 -8.59
CA VAL A 17 36.00 -34.92 -8.14
C VAL A 17 35.10 -34.27 -9.18
N PHE A 18 35.42 -34.35 -10.47
CA PHE A 18 34.55 -33.83 -11.54
C PHE A 18 33.22 -34.57 -11.63
N VAL A 19 33.20 -35.89 -11.48
CA VAL A 19 31.95 -36.67 -11.49
C VAL A 19 31.09 -36.33 -10.27
N VAL A 20 31.67 -36.26 -9.07
CA VAL A 20 30.93 -35.92 -7.85
C VAL A 20 30.37 -34.51 -7.91
N THR A 21 31.16 -33.53 -8.36
CA THR A 21 30.69 -32.14 -8.53
C THR A 21 29.62 -32.02 -9.60
N ALA A 22 29.74 -32.74 -10.73
CA ALA A 22 28.72 -32.75 -11.78
C ALA A 22 27.40 -33.37 -11.30
N VAL A 23 27.46 -34.47 -10.54
CA VAL A 23 26.26 -35.09 -9.94
C VAL A 23 25.62 -34.16 -8.91
N PHE A 24 26.42 -33.49 -8.08
CA PHE A 24 25.91 -32.55 -7.08
C PHE A 24 25.27 -31.32 -7.74
N LEU A 25 25.91 -30.74 -8.75
CA LEU A 25 25.35 -29.64 -9.55
C LEU A 25 24.06 -30.07 -10.27
N SER A 26 24.03 -31.28 -10.83
CA SER A 26 22.84 -31.80 -11.49
C SER A 26 21.68 -32.04 -10.52
N ALA A 27 21.96 -32.55 -9.31
CA ALA A 27 20.98 -32.71 -8.24
C ALA A 27 20.46 -31.35 -7.73
N VAL A 28 21.33 -30.36 -7.55
CA VAL A 28 20.94 -28.99 -7.17
C VAL A 28 20.07 -28.34 -8.26
N ILE A 29 20.42 -28.51 -9.54
CA ILE A 29 19.60 -28.02 -10.67
C ILE A 29 18.24 -28.74 -10.71
N PHE A 30 18.19 -30.04 -10.43
CA PHE A 30 16.94 -30.80 -10.34
C PHE A 30 16.06 -30.28 -9.19
N ILE A 31 16.64 -30.06 -8.00
CA ILE A 31 15.93 -29.51 -6.84
C ILE A 31 15.41 -28.10 -7.12
N LEU A 32 16.19 -27.25 -7.81
CA LEU A 32 15.76 -25.90 -8.18
C LEU A 32 14.68 -25.88 -9.29
N LYS A 33 14.64 -26.90 -10.16
CA LYS A 33 13.59 -27.03 -11.19
C LYS A 33 12.20 -27.27 -10.59
N ASP A 34 12.14 -27.93 -9.44
CA ASP A 34 10.89 -28.24 -8.74
C ASP A 34 10.42 -27.10 -7.81
N ILE A 35 11.28 -26.11 -7.54
CA ILE A 35 10.86 -24.84 -6.91
C ILE A 35 10.24 -23.98 -8.01
N LYS A 36 9.04 -24.38 -8.44
CA LYS A 36 8.10 -23.45 -9.03
C LYS A 36 7.75 -22.47 -7.90
N LEU A 37 8.40 -21.30 -7.91
CA LEU A 37 7.99 -20.13 -7.13
C LEU A 37 6.60 -19.76 -7.63
N GLU A 38 5.60 -20.48 -7.12
CA GLU A 38 4.21 -20.11 -7.22
C GLU A 38 4.01 -18.98 -6.22
N THR A 39 4.53 -17.81 -6.59
CA THR A 39 4.04 -16.55 -6.06
C THR A 39 2.57 -16.52 -6.45
N ALA A 40 1.72 -16.99 -5.54
CA ALA A 40 0.27 -16.98 -5.67
C ALA A 40 -0.20 -15.51 -5.68
N SER A 41 -0.08 -14.88 -6.85
CA SER A 41 -0.91 -13.75 -7.25
C SER A 41 -2.29 -14.32 -7.59
N GLN A 42 -3.01 -14.84 -6.60
CA GLN A 42 -4.45 -15.02 -6.73
C GLN A 42 -5.07 -13.65 -6.50
N GLU A 43 -5.37 -12.95 -7.59
CA GLU A 43 -6.38 -11.90 -7.55
C GLU A 43 -7.66 -12.54 -7.00
N PRO A 44 -8.16 -12.10 -5.84
CA PRO A 44 -9.29 -12.75 -5.20
C PRO A 44 -10.52 -12.68 -6.12
N ASP A 45 -11.33 -13.75 -6.13
CA ASP A 45 -12.57 -13.79 -6.91
C ASP A 45 -13.44 -12.58 -6.52
N PRO A 46 -13.86 -11.73 -7.48
CA PRO A 46 -14.73 -10.58 -7.19
C PRO A 46 -16.00 -10.95 -6.40
N LEU A 47 -16.50 -12.17 -6.58
CA LEU A 47 -17.65 -12.69 -5.83
C LEU A 47 -17.32 -12.94 -4.35
N GLU A 48 -16.10 -13.39 -4.07
CA GLU A 48 -15.59 -13.63 -2.72
C GLU A 48 -15.33 -12.32 -1.99
N ILE A 49 -14.76 -11.31 -2.66
CA ILE A 49 -14.58 -9.97 -2.08
C ILE A 49 -15.92 -9.35 -1.69
N THR A 50 -16.90 -9.38 -2.59
CA THR A 50 -18.25 -8.83 -2.32
C THR A 50 -18.89 -9.51 -1.09
N LYS A 51 -18.70 -10.83 -0.95
CA LYS A 51 -19.21 -11.58 0.20
C LYS A 51 -18.52 -11.17 1.50
N ILE A 52 -17.18 -11.09 1.51
CA ILE A 52 -16.40 -10.70 2.68
C ILE A 52 -16.76 -9.26 3.12
N GLU A 53 -16.91 -8.34 2.17
CA GLU A 53 -17.36 -6.97 2.44
C GLU A 53 -18.76 -6.94 3.08
N THR A 54 -19.69 -7.73 2.54
CA THR A 54 -21.05 -7.83 3.07
C THR A 54 -21.07 -8.39 4.50
N GLU A 55 -20.26 -9.41 4.78
CA GLU A 55 -20.15 -10.03 6.11
C GLU A 55 -19.56 -9.08 7.17
N ARG A 56 -18.59 -8.23 6.77
CA ARG A 56 -18.04 -7.17 7.64
C ARG A 56 -19.08 -6.10 7.97
N GLY A 57 -20.06 -5.89 7.08
CA GLY A 57 -21.13 -4.91 7.21
C GLY A 57 -20.62 -3.47 7.13
N ASN A 58 -21.54 -2.50 7.03
CA ASN A 58 -21.19 -1.11 6.75
C ASN A 58 -20.77 -0.33 8.00
N ALA A 59 -19.85 0.61 7.80
CA ALA A 59 -19.38 1.64 8.71
C ALA A 59 -19.30 2.98 7.96
N VAL A 60 -19.00 4.07 8.68
CA VAL A 60 -18.94 5.42 8.12
C VAL A 60 -17.67 6.14 8.55
N ILE A 61 -16.98 6.77 7.61
CA ILE A 61 -15.89 7.72 7.86
C ILE A 61 -16.34 9.11 7.41
N THR A 62 -16.11 10.12 8.27
CA THR A 62 -16.41 11.52 7.97
C THR A 62 -15.26 12.45 8.37
N GLY A 63 -15.15 13.56 7.67
CA GLY A 63 -14.17 14.60 7.96
C GLY A 63 -14.36 15.85 7.11
N SER A 64 -13.55 16.86 7.41
CA SER A 64 -13.45 18.11 6.67
C SER A 64 -12.48 17.95 5.49
N LEU A 65 -12.85 18.52 4.36
CA LEU A 65 -11.99 18.61 3.19
C LEU A 65 -11.19 19.91 3.21
N GLY A 66 -9.92 19.84 2.83
CA GLY A 66 -9.04 21.00 2.67
C GLY A 66 -8.17 20.83 1.43
N TYR A 67 -7.80 21.95 0.79
CA TYR A 67 -7.01 21.96 -0.44
C TYR A 67 -6.10 23.21 -0.44
N PRO A 68 -4.85 23.16 -0.97
CA PRO A 68 -3.91 24.28 -0.92
C PRO A 68 -4.28 25.37 -1.94
N SER A 69 -5.46 25.95 -1.79
CA SER A 69 -5.98 27.09 -2.55
C SER A 69 -7.11 27.77 -1.79
N GLU A 70 -7.61 28.90 -2.30
CA GLU A 70 -8.76 29.61 -1.72
C GLU A 70 -10.10 28.84 -1.87
N PHE A 71 -10.13 27.80 -2.71
CA PHE A 71 -11.33 27.00 -2.97
C PHE A 71 -11.03 25.49 -2.94
N ILE A 72 -12.04 24.70 -2.61
CA ILE A 72 -12.00 23.23 -2.73
C ILE A 72 -12.51 22.85 -4.13
N PRO A 73 -11.71 22.15 -4.96
CA PRO A 73 -12.13 21.75 -6.30
C PRO A 73 -13.37 20.86 -6.26
N GLU A 74 -14.38 21.15 -7.07
CA GLU A 74 -15.66 20.42 -7.08
C GLU A 74 -15.51 18.93 -7.46
N ASN A 75 -14.47 18.60 -8.22
CA ASN A 75 -14.16 17.23 -8.61
C ASN A 75 -13.19 16.52 -7.65
N MET A 76 -12.84 17.11 -6.51
CA MET A 76 -11.98 16.47 -5.53
C MET A 76 -12.64 15.21 -4.97
N GLU A 77 -11.89 14.12 -4.88
CA GLU A 77 -12.36 12.82 -4.39
C GLU A 77 -11.69 12.48 -3.06
N VAL A 78 -12.41 11.76 -2.20
CA VAL A 78 -11.86 11.12 -1.00
C VAL A 78 -11.92 9.62 -1.18
N CYS A 79 -10.80 8.94 -0.94
CA CYS A 79 -10.68 7.50 -0.99
C CYS A 79 -10.23 6.94 0.35
N ALA A 80 -10.83 5.83 0.76
CA ALA A 80 -10.35 4.97 1.84
C ALA A 80 -9.80 3.67 1.22
N VAL A 81 -8.51 3.41 1.37
CA VAL A 81 -7.83 2.21 0.85
C VAL A 81 -7.58 1.24 1.99
N GLU A 82 -7.94 -0.02 1.79
CA GLU A 82 -7.76 -1.07 2.78
C GLU A 82 -6.29 -1.32 3.10
N VAL A 83 -5.97 -1.48 4.39
CA VAL A 83 -4.59 -1.76 4.83
C VAL A 83 -4.15 -3.19 4.48
N ALA A 84 -5.05 -4.16 4.66
CA ALA A 84 -4.77 -5.58 4.45
C ALA A 84 -5.44 -6.15 3.19
N GLY A 85 -5.95 -5.30 2.30
CA GLY A 85 -6.69 -5.68 1.10
C GLY A 85 -6.29 -4.85 -0.12
N GLN A 86 -6.98 -5.08 -1.24
CA GLN A 86 -6.80 -4.30 -2.48
C GLN A 86 -7.98 -3.36 -2.76
N GLY A 87 -8.97 -3.31 -1.85
CA GLY A 87 -10.15 -2.48 -1.98
C GLY A 87 -9.88 -1.00 -1.75
N ALA A 88 -10.53 -0.15 -2.56
CA ALA A 88 -10.61 1.28 -2.34
C ALA A 88 -12.08 1.72 -2.45
N HIS A 89 -12.54 2.52 -1.49
CA HIS A 89 -13.87 3.12 -1.50
C HIS A 89 -13.72 4.61 -1.66
N CYS A 90 -14.11 5.14 -2.82
CA CYS A 90 -13.97 6.54 -3.17
C CYS A 90 -15.33 7.21 -3.32
N SER A 91 -15.38 8.51 -3.04
CA SER A 91 -16.53 9.37 -3.30
C SER A 91 -16.07 10.76 -3.69
N ASN A 92 -16.79 11.37 -4.65
CA ASN A 92 -16.70 12.79 -4.98
C ASN A 92 -17.87 13.60 -4.37
N GLU A 93 -18.68 12.99 -3.50
CA GLU A 93 -19.80 13.67 -2.86
C GLU A 93 -19.31 14.62 -1.77
N HIS A 94 -19.55 15.92 -1.98
CA HIS A 94 -19.20 16.97 -1.02
C HIS A 94 -20.40 17.37 -0.20
N LEU A 95 -20.22 17.42 1.12
CA LEU A 95 -21.20 17.91 2.07
C LEU A 95 -20.87 19.35 2.42
N LYS A 96 -21.79 20.29 2.16
CA LYS A 96 -21.61 21.71 2.54
C LYS A 96 -22.31 21.98 3.85
N ASP A 97 -21.52 22.31 4.88
CA ASP A 97 -22.01 22.66 6.21
C ASP A 97 -20.97 23.53 6.94
N LYS A 98 -21.42 24.43 7.82
CA LYS A 98 -20.54 25.30 8.62
C LYS A 98 -19.76 24.54 9.70
N ALA A 99 -20.15 23.30 10.01
CA ALA A 99 -19.44 22.43 10.93
C ALA A 99 -18.08 21.96 10.40
N TYR A 100 -17.85 21.99 9.08
CA TYR A 100 -16.57 21.62 8.47
C TYR A 100 -15.60 22.80 8.43
N THR A 101 -14.32 22.54 8.65
CA THR A 101 -13.26 23.57 8.80
C THR A 101 -13.26 24.61 7.68
N TYR A 102 -13.49 24.19 6.44
CA TYR A 102 -13.55 25.06 5.25
C TYR A 102 -14.93 25.08 4.59
N GLY A 103 -15.98 24.74 5.35
CA GLY A 103 -17.36 24.69 4.87
C GLY A 103 -17.70 23.50 3.99
N VAL A 104 -16.75 22.57 3.77
CA VAL A 104 -16.92 21.38 2.94
C VAL A 104 -16.34 20.17 3.68
N GLY A 105 -17.10 19.09 3.71
CA GLY A 105 -16.69 17.80 4.24
C GLY A 105 -17.15 16.66 3.34
N TYR A 106 -16.98 15.44 3.84
CA TYR A 106 -17.34 14.23 3.11
C TYR A 106 -17.95 13.17 4.04
N ARG A 107 -18.58 12.17 3.42
CA ARG A 107 -19.08 10.98 4.09
C ARG A 107 -18.82 9.75 3.22
N LEU A 108 -18.01 8.81 3.71
CA LEU A 108 -17.80 7.52 3.07
C LEU A 108 -18.55 6.44 3.84
N THR A 109 -19.41 5.67 3.14
CA THR A 109 -19.97 4.42 3.66
C THR A 109 -19.18 3.27 3.07
N LEU A 110 -18.61 2.43 3.91
CA LEU A 110 -17.69 1.37 3.49
C LEU A 110 -17.75 0.20 4.49
N PRO A 111 -17.27 -1.00 4.12
CA PRO A 111 -17.24 -2.13 5.04
C PRO A 111 -16.43 -1.86 6.31
N ALA A 112 -16.72 -2.57 7.40
CA ALA A 112 -15.86 -2.54 8.59
C ALA A 112 -14.44 -3.00 8.22
N GLY A 113 -13.41 -2.38 8.80
CA GLY A 113 -12.02 -2.67 8.43
C GLY A 113 -11.03 -1.61 8.87
N GLU A 114 -9.82 -1.72 8.33
CA GLU A 114 -8.73 -0.79 8.57
C GLU A 114 -8.35 -0.10 7.26
N TYR A 115 -8.26 1.22 7.27
CA TYR A 115 -8.10 2.04 6.08
C TYR A 115 -7.04 3.13 6.25
N TYR A 116 -6.34 3.45 5.16
CA TYR A 116 -5.70 4.75 4.99
C TYR A 116 -6.61 5.65 4.15
N VAL A 117 -6.82 6.88 4.59
CA VAL A 117 -7.73 7.82 3.94
C VAL A 117 -6.94 8.95 3.31
N TYR A 118 -7.25 9.25 2.04
CA TYR A 118 -6.67 10.40 1.35
C TYR A 118 -7.69 11.12 0.46
N ALA A 119 -7.44 12.40 0.21
CA ALA A 119 -8.11 13.20 -0.81
C ALA A 119 -7.19 13.40 -2.02
N TYR A 120 -7.75 13.59 -3.21
CA TYR A 120 -7.00 13.96 -4.41
C TYR A 120 -7.89 14.65 -5.45
N VAL A 121 -7.28 15.38 -6.37
CA VAL A 121 -7.99 15.96 -7.52
C VAL A 121 -7.68 15.12 -8.77
N PRO A 122 -8.68 14.49 -9.39
CA PRO A 122 -8.48 13.72 -10.62
C PRO A 122 -7.83 14.54 -11.72
N ASN A 123 -6.93 13.91 -12.48
CA ASN A 123 -6.17 14.52 -13.58
C ASN A 123 -5.30 15.72 -13.21
N GLN A 124 -4.97 15.86 -11.92
CA GLN A 124 -4.07 16.90 -11.43
C GLN A 124 -2.86 16.28 -10.72
N PRO A 125 -1.84 15.83 -11.48
CA PRO A 125 -0.64 15.26 -10.88
C PRO A 125 0.22 16.32 -10.20
N ASP A 126 1.10 15.87 -9.33
CA ASP A 126 2.14 16.71 -8.73
C ASP A 126 3.26 17.04 -9.74
N ALA A 127 4.27 17.79 -9.29
CA ALA A 127 5.41 18.19 -10.11
C ALA A 127 6.25 17.00 -10.64
N THR A 128 6.07 15.80 -10.09
CA THR A 128 6.74 14.56 -10.52
C THR A 128 5.87 13.70 -11.45
N GLY A 129 4.64 14.13 -11.73
CA GLY A 129 3.69 13.37 -12.54
C GLY A 129 2.90 12.31 -11.76
N GLN A 130 3.04 12.24 -10.44
CA GLN A 130 2.30 11.29 -9.58
C GLN A 130 0.96 11.87 -9.15
N THR A 131 0.00 11.04 -8.76
CA THR A 131 -1.24 11.52 -8.14
C THR A 131 -0.90 12.35 -6.90
N TYR A 132 -1.34 13.60 -6.88
CA TYR A 132 -1.16 14.49 -5.74
C TYR A 132 -2.24 14.19 -4.69
N LYS A 133 -1.85 13.56 -3.57
CA LYS A 133 -2.76 13.09 -2.53
C LYS A 133 -2.54 13.88 -1.24
N ALA A 134 -3.62 14.13 -0.52
CA ALA A 134 -3.57 14.55 0.88
C ALA A 134 -4.01 13.43 1.81
N TYR A 135 -3.16 13.03 2.75
CA TYR A 135 -3.50 11.95 3.69
C TYR A 135 -4.12 12.49 4.98
N TYR A 136 -4.93 11.65 5.62
CA TYR A 136 -5.13 11.77 7.06
C TYR A 136 -3.90 11.20 7.75
N SER A 137 -3.10 12.06 8.38
CA SER A 137 -1.75 11.74 8.85
C SER A 137 -1.46 12.30 10.24
N GLU A 138 -0.30 11.94 10.79
CA GLU A 138 0.25 12.52 12.01
C GLU A 138 0.28 14.07 11.95
N PHE A 139 0.62 14.63 10.79
CA PHE A 139 0.67 16.07 10.55
C PHE A 139 -0.70 16.74 10.73
N VAL A 140 -1.77 16.09 10.25
CA VAL A 140 -3.13 16.61 10.46
C VAL A 140 -3.48 16.59 11.94
N THR A 141 -3.23 15.46 12.62
CA THR A 141 -3.63 15.30 14.03
C THR A 141 -2.85 16.17 15.01
N CYS A 142 -1.67 16.65 14.62
CA CYS A 142 -0.88 17.59 15.41
C CYS A 142 -1.34 19.06 15.24
N GLY A 143 -2.26 19.33 14.31
CA GLY A 143 -2.72 20.69 13.99
C GLY A 143 -2.08 21.34 12.76
N MET A 144 -1.29 20.60 11.96
CA MET A 144 -0.63 21.09 10.73
C MET A 144 0.31 22.30 10.94
N GLU A 145 0.88 22.40 12.14
CA GLU A 145 1.82 23.45 12.51
C GLU A 145 3.23 23.12 11.98
N VAL A 146 4.04 24.15 11.72
CA VAL A 146 5.43 23.97 11.24
C VAL A 146 6.32 23.14 12.18
N SER A 147 5.95 23.06 13.45
CA SER A 147 6.66 22.24 14.45
C SER A 147 6.38 20.74 14.31
N CYS A 148 5.37 20.35 13.52
CA CYS A 148 5.04 18.97 13.29
C CYS A 148 5.86 18.39 12.16
N SER A 149 6.56 17.29 12.44
CA SER A 149 7.46 16.65 11.48
C SER A 149 6.97 15.31 10.94
N GLY A 150 5.95 14.71 11.57
CA GLY A 150 5.42 13.41 11.16
C GLY A 150 4.36 13.58 10.08
N HIS A 151 4.54 12.95 8.92
CA HIS A 151 3.57 12.93 7.80
C HIS A 151 3.03 11.51 7.54
N GLU A 152 3.32 10.56 8.44
CA GLU A 152 2.90 9.17 8.27
C GLU A 152 1.37 9.06 8.25
N PRO A 153 0.77 8.38 7.25
CA PRO A 153 -0.66 8.13 7.21
C PRO A 153 -1.14 7.37 8.45
N ILE A 154 -2.23 7.85 9.05
CA ILE A 154 -2.82 7.21 10.23
C ILE A 154 -3.83 6.16 9.77
N LYS A 155 -3.70 4.96 10.33
CA LYS A 155 -4.65 3.87 10.13
C LYS A 155 -5.96 4.16 10.84
N VAL A 156 -7.05 4.23 10.08
CA VAL A 156 -8.41 4.39 10.59
C VAL A 156 -9.06 3.02 10.70
N THR A 157 -9.40 2.61 11.92
CA THR A 157 -10.13 1.36 12.17
C THR A 157 -11.61 1.68 12.37
N VAL A 158 -12.48 1.00 11.62
CA VAL A 158 -13.94 1.15 11.72
C VAL A 158 -14.61 -0.20 11.93
N ARG A 159 -15.58 -0.26 12.84
CA ARG A 159 -16.39 -1.45 13.13
C ARG A 159 -17.76 -1.36 12.46
N GLN A 160 -18.45 -2.48 12.35
CA GLN A 160 -19.81 -2.51 11.80
C GLN A 160 -20.73 -1.55 12.57
N GLY A 161 -21.41 -0.66 11.83
CA GLY A 161 -22.31 0.36 12.36
C GLY A 161 -21.62 1.58 12.98
N GLU A 162 -20.28 1.60 13.03
CA GLU A 162 -19.52 2.71 13.61
C GLU A 162 -19.50 3.92 12.68
N ILE A 163 -19.50 5.12 13.29
CA ILE A 163 -19.20 6.37 12.61
C ILE A 163 -17.92 6.91 13.22
N VAL A 164 -16.86 6.99 12.43
CA VAL A 164 -15.61 7.65 12.81
C VAL A 164 -15.56 9.02 12.15
N SER A 165 -15.33 10.05 12.97
CA SER A 165 -15.35 11.45 12.57
C SER A 165 -13.99 12.11 12.74
N ASN A 166 -13.83 13.31 12.17
CA ASN A 166 -12.59 14.10 12.18
C ASN A 166 -11.41 13.38 11.50
N VAL A 167 -11.71 12.54 10.51
CA VAL A 167 -10.72 11.95 9.62
C VAL A 167 -10.52 12.93 8.50
N ASP A 168 -9.64 13.90 8.69
CA ASP A 168 -9.48 15.05 7.80
C ASP A 168 -8.29 14.82 6.85
N PRO A 169 -8.48 14.38 5.59
CA PRO A 169 -7.36 14.12 4.68
C PRO A 169 -6.82 15.41 4.08
N GLN A 170 -5.99 16.12 4.85
CA GLN A 170 -5.54 17.49 4.55
C GLN A 170 -4.01 17.63 4.46
N ASP A 171 -3.27 16.55 4.65
CA ASP A 171 -1.81 16.58 4.53
C ASP A 171 -1.37 16.45 3.06
N TRP A 172 -1.39 17.58 2.36
CA TRP A 172 -0.91 17.70 0.98
C TRP A 172 0.63 17.68 0.88
N TYR A 173 1.33 17.59 2.00
CA TYR A 173 2.78 17.52 2.06
C TYR A 173 3.21 16.05 2.13
N LYS A 174 4.34 15.72 1.50
CA LYS A 174 4.90 14.37 1.49
C LYS A 174 5.91 14.21 2.63
#